data_AF-A0AAV6UJI1-F1
#
_entry.id   AF-A0AAV6UJI1-F1
#
_cell.length_a   1.000
_cell.length_b   1.000
_cell.length_c   1.000
_cell.angle_alpha   90.00
_cell.angle_beta   90.00
_cell.angle_gamma   90.00
#
_symmetry.space_group_name_H-M   'P 1'
#
loop_
_entity.id
_entity.type
_entity.pdbx_description
1 polymer ?
#
loop_
_entity_poly.entity_id
_entity_poly.type
_entity_poly.pdbx_seq_one_letter_code
_entity_poly.pdbx_strand_id
1 'polypeptide(L)'
;MKSSGGLTRGRGITDSLPTRWTMGLAAFQNVCAEVENYCSCLSATTDQHIDMRCSRIRRDDDDATKLTEWFSNHNPFPNSPHLMSISSGLIGGEDVNCHL
;
A
#
# COMPACT_ATOMS: atom_id res chain seq x y z
N MET A 1 8.58 -9.66 2.58
CA MET A 1 8.94 -11.09 2.74
C MET A 1 9.53 -11.58 1.42
N LYS A 2 10.87 -11.68 1.30
CA LYS A 2 11.53 -12.25 0.10
C LYS A 2 11.88 -13.70 0.42
N SER A 3 11.26 -14.67 -0.24
CA SER A 3 11.57 -16.09 -0.07
C SER A 3 12.72 -16.53 -0.98
N SER A 4 13.53 -17.49 -0.52
CA SER A 4 14.57 -18.12 -1.35
C SER A 4 13.94 -18.91 -2.49
N GLY A 5 14.34 -18.64 -3.74
CA GLY A 5 13.79 -19.26 -4.95
C GLY A 5 12.55 -18.55 -5.54
N GLY A 6 12.11 -17.44 -4.94
CA GLY A 6 10.98 -16.66 -5.43
C GLY A 6 11.32 -15.77 -6.62
N LEU A 7 10.27 -15.34 -7.34
CA LEU A 7 10.31 -14.49 -8.55
C LEU A 7 11.11 -13.17 -8.37
N THR A 8 11.31 -12.75 -7.13
CA THR A 8 11.95 -11.50 -6.70
C THR A 8 13.42 -11.64 -6.28
N ARG A 9 14.05 -12.82 -6.47
CA ARG A 9 15.51 -13.01 -6.30
C ARG A 9 16.17 -13.46 -7.61
N GLY A 10 17.35 -12.89 -7.94
CA GLY A 10 18.19 -13.28 -9.08
C GLY A 10 17.96 -12.44 -10.35
N ARG A 11 18.07 -13.05 -11.53
CA ARG A 11 17.82 -12.41 -12.86
C ARG A 11 16.33 -12.12 -13.17
N GLY A 12 15.47 -12.21 -12.16
CA GLY A 12 14.02 -12.04 -12.28
C GLY A 12 13.56 -10.59 -12.14
N ILE A 13 12.43 -10.40 -11.44
CA ILE A 13 11.82 -9.09 -11.22
C ILE A 13 12.76 -8.20 -10.39
N THR A 14 13.17 -7.06 -10.97
CA THR A 14 13.94 -6.03 -10.26
C THR A 14 13.08 -5.40 -9.15
N ASP A 15 13.70 -4.95 -8.06
CA ASP A 15 12.96 -4.30 -6.95
C ASP A 15 12.16 -3.06 -7.40
N SER A 16 12.52 -2.44 -8.53
CA SER A 16 11.77 -1.35 -9.14
C SER A 16 10.41 -1.76 -9.71
N LEU A 17 10.23 -3.02 -10.12
CA LEU A 17 8.98 -3.50 -10.70
C LEU A 17 7.87 -3.58 -9.65
N PRO A 18 8.04 -4.26 -8.49
CA PRO A 18 7.03 -4.29 -7.44
C PRO A 18 6.64 -2.88 -7.01
N THR A 19 7.61 -1.97 -6.85
CA THR A 19 7.30 -0.56 -6.55
C THR A 19 6.44 0.08 -7.63
N ARG A 20 6.76 -0.11 -8.91
CA ARG A 20 5.93 0.40 -10.03
C ARG A 20 4.55 -0.23 -10.06
N TRP A 21 4.41 -1.51 -9.73
CA TRP A 21 3.10 -2.16 -9.66
C TRP A 21 2.29 -1.62 -8.48
N THR A 22 2.84 -1.62 -7.27
CA THR A 22 2.14 -1.15 -6.06
C THR A 22 1.78 0.32 -6.15
N MET A 23 2.71 1.18 -6.57
CA MET A 23 2.44 2.63 -6.68
C MET A 23 1.67 2.97 -7.96
N GLY A 24 1.93 2.25 -9.05
CA GLY A 24 1.31 2.50 -10.34
C GLY A 24 -0.15 2.04 -10.39
N LEU A 25 -0.53 0.97 -9.68
CA LEU A 25 -1.90 0.48 -9.63
C LEU A 25 -2.90 1.57 -9.23
N ALA A 26 -2.57 2.37 -8.22
CA ALA A 26 -3.40 3.51 -7.79
C ALA A 26 -3.54 4.57 -8.89
N ALA A 27 -2.47 4.87 -9.63
CA ALA A 27 -2.50 5.80 -10.76
C ALA A 27 -3.27 5.24 -11.96
N PHE A 28 -3.12 3.94 -12.24
CA PHE A 28 -3.79 3.25 -13.33
C PHE A 28 -5.30 3.11 -13.09
N GLN A 29 -5.75 3.02 -11.84
CA GLN A 29 -7.18 2.96 -11.52
C GLN A 29 -7.95 4.16 -12.10
N ASN A 30 -7.41 5.38 -11.97
CA ASN A 30 -8.03 6.58 -12.53
C ASN A 30 -8.07 6.53 -14.06
N VAL A 31 -6.99 6.07 -14.70
CA VAL A 31 -6.94 5.90 -16.16
C VAL A 31 -7.97 4.88 -16.63
N CYS A 32 -8.08 3.73 -15.94
CA CYS A 32 -9.07 2.71 -16.27
C CYS A 32 -10.51 3.25 -16.12
N ALA A 33 -10.79 4.02 -15.06
CA ALA A 33 -12.09 4.64 -14.86
C ALA A 33 -12.45 5.62 -16.00
N GLU A 34 -11.50 6.46 -16.42
CA GLU A 34 -11.72 7.38 -17.55
C GLU A 34 -11.90 6.64 -18.89
N VAL A 35 -11.15 5.55 -19.12
CA VAL A 35 -11.32 4.70 -20.31
C VAL A 35 -12.69 4.01 -20.32
N GLU A 36 -13.15 3.53 -19.17
CA GLU A 36 -14.49 2.94 -19.01
C GLU A 36 -15.59 3.96 -19.31
N ASN A 37 -15.47 5.16 -18.74
CA ASN A 37 -16.38 6.28 -19.03
C ASN A 37 -16.40 6.61 -20.53
N TYR A 38 -15.24 6.67 -21.17
CA TYR A 38 -15.12 6.93 -22.61
C TYR A 38 -15.78 5.84 -23.46
N CYS A 39 -15.54 4.57 -23.12
CA CYS A 39 -16.06 3.42 -23.83
C CYS A 39 -17.52 3.08 -23.48
N SER A 40 -18.12 3.76 -22.49
CA SER A 40 -19.44 3.43 -21.92
C SER A 40 -19.55 1.96 -21.48
N CYS A 41 -18.44 1.38 -21.04
CA CYS A 41 -18.39 0.03 -20.48
C CYS A 41 -18.17 0.14 -18.96
N LEU A 42 -18.75 -0.79 -18.19
CA LEU A 42 -18.62 -0.77 -16.74
C LEU A 42 -18.06 -2.11 -16.25
N SER A 43 -16.77 -2.13 -15.92
CA SER A 43 -16.10 -3.33 -15.42
C SER A 43 -16.63 -3.76 -14.06
N ALA A 44 -17.21 -2.85 -13.27
CA ALA A 44 -17.84 -3.18 -12.00
C ALA A 44 -18.93 -4.27 -12.09
N THR A 45 -19.52 -4.47 -13.27
CA THR A 45 -20.56 -5.48 -13.50
C THR A 45 -20.02 -6.90 -13.72
N THR A 46 -18.74 -7.06 -14.07
CA THR A 46 -18.14 -8.38 -14.24
C THR A 46 -17.70 -8.99 -12.91
N ASP A 47 -17.80 -10.31 -12.79
CA ASP A 47 -17.28 -11.05 -11.65
C ASP A 47 -15.74 -11.10 -11.62
N GLN A 48 -15.08 -10.71 -12.71
CA GLN A 48 -13.61 -10.61 -12.73
C GLN A 48 -13.07 -9.31 -12.11
N HIS A 49 -13.92 -8.28 -11.93
CA HIS A 49 -13.53 -6.97 -11.41
C HIS A 49 -14.43 -6.53 -10.26
N ILE A 50 -14.71 -7.46 -9.32
CA ILE A 50 -15.58 -7.20 -8.16
C ILE A 50 -15.11 -6.03 -7.30
N ASP A 51 -13.81 -5.77 -7.24
CA ASP A 51 -13.21 -4.70 -6.43
C ASP A 51 -13.49 -3.31 -7.02
N MET A 52 -13.80 -3.23 -8.31
CA MET A 52 -14.22 -1.99 -8.97
C MET A 52 -15.69 -1.64 -8.71
N ARG A 53 -16.43 -2.49 -7.97
CA ARG A 53 -17.82 -2.18 -7.59
C ARG A 53 -17.86 -0.97 -6.66
N CYS A 54 -18.81 -0.08 -6.89
CA CYS A 54 -18.98 1.12 -6.05
C CYS A 54 -19.10 0.79 -4.55
N SER A 55 -19.67 -0.37 -4.19
CA SER A 55 -19.77 -0.83 -2.80
C SER A 55 -18.46 -1.33 -2.20
N ARG A 56 -17.47 -1.74 -3.02
CA ARG A 56 -16.11 -2.07 -2.59
C ARG A 56 -15.29 -0.80 -2.44
N ILE A 57 -15.26 0.03 -3.47
CA ILE A 57 -14.60 1.35 -3.46
C ILE A 57 -15.05 2.18 -2.25
N ARG A 58 -16.36 2.33 -2.03
CA ARG A 58 -16.87 3.11 -0.90
C ARG A 58 -16.42 2.58 0.46
N ARG A 59 -16.32 1.25 0.61
CA ARG A 59 -15.85 0.67 1.88
C ARG A 59 -14.37 0.93 2.06
N ASP A 60 -13.58 0.82 1.00
CA ASP A 60 -12.15 1.10 1.05
C ASP A 60 -11.90 2.57 1.39
N ASP A 61 -12.69 3.50 0.84
CA ASP A 61 -12.66 4.93 1.20
C ASP A 61 -13.05 5.17 2.68
N ASP A 62 -14.13 4.53 3.15
CA ASP A 62 -14.56 4.60 4.55
C ASP A 62 -13.47 4.05 5.49
N ASP A 63 -12.83 2.94 5.13
CA ASP A 63 -11.77 2.31 5.93
C ASP A 63 -10.46 3.12 5.90
N ALA A 64 -10.10 3.71 4.75
CA ALA A 64 -8.97 4.64 4.65
C ALA A 64 -9.19 5.89 5.53
N THR A 65 -10.42 6.39 5.58
CA THR A 65 -10.81 7.50 6.46
C THR A 65 -10.64 7.11 7.93
N LYS A 66 -11.17 5.95 8.35
CA LYS A 66 -11.00 5.45 9.72
C LYS A 66 -9.53 5.28 10.11
N LEU A 67 -8.71 4.76 9.21
CA LEU A 67 -7.27 4.62 9.45
C LEU A 67 -6.59 5.98 9.62
N THR A 68 -6.96 6.96 8.79
CA THR A 68 -6.43 8.32 8.88
C THR A 68 -6.80 8.99 10.20
N GLU A 69 -8.05 8.84 10.64
CA GLU A 69 -8.52 9.32 11.94
C GLU A 69 -7.79 8.62 13.10
N TRP A 70 -7.58 7.30 12.99
CA TRP A 70 -6.86 6.53 13.99
C TRP A 70 -5.41 7.01 14.12
N PHE A 71 -4.68 7.18 13.01
CA PHE A 71 -3.30 7.66 12.99
C PHE A 71 -3.16 9.11 13.44
N SER A 72 -4.19 9.94 13.22
CA SER A 72 -4.21 11.32 13.72
C SER A 72 -4.16 11.36 15.25
N ASN A 73 -4.82 10.40 15.91
CA ASN A 73 -4.80 10.25 17.37
C ASN A 73 -3.61 9.40 17.87
N HIS A 74 -3.09 8.50 17.04
CA HIS A 74 -2.02 7.55 17.36
C HIS A 74 -0.87 7.70 16.36
N ASN A 75 -0.21 8.87 16.36
CA ASN A 75 0.87 9.15 15.43
C ASN A 75 1.97 8.08 15.57
N PRO A 76 2.24 7.26 14.53
CA PRO A 76 3.25 6.21 14.60
C PRO A 76 4.69 6.78 14.56
N PHE A 77 4.84 8.06 14.20
CA PHE A 77 6.11 8.79 14.16
C PHE A 77 6.00 10.06 15.01
N PRO A 78 5.81 9.93 16.34
CA PRO A 78 5.81 11.10 17.21
C PRO A 78 7.20 11.72 17.19
N ASN A 79 7.27 13.05 17.29
CA ASN A 79 8.56 13.74 17.46
C ASN A 79 9.19 13.26 18.78
N SER A 80 10.20 12.41 18.65
CA SER A 80 10.92 11.79 19.75
C SER A 80 12.42 11.84 19.44
N PRO A 81 13.27 12.17 20.42
CA PRO A 81 14.72 12.07 20.23
C PRO A 81 15.22 10.62 20.22
N HIS A 82 14.34 9.64 20.47
CA HIS A 82 14.68 8.23 20.59
C HIS A 82 14.34 7.44 19.33
N LEU A 83 15.22 6.53 18.94
CA LEU A 83 14.93 5.54 17.90
C LEU A 83 13.99 4.47 18.46
N MET A 84 12.78 4.35 17.93
CA MET A 84 11.77 3.40 18.40
C MET A 84 11.35 2.42 17.31
N SER A 85 11.27 1.13 17.64
CA SER A 85 10.67 0.12 16.79
C SER A 85 9.16 0.27 16.76
N ILE A 86 8.58 0.56 15.59
CA ILE A 86 7.13 0.72 15.42
C ILE A 86 6.38 -0.60 15.70
N SER A 87 6.98 -1.75 15.41
CA SER A 87 6.34 -3.05 15.59
C SER A 87 6.33 -3.54 17.04
N SER A 88 7.26 -3.08 17.88
CA SER A 88 7.44 -3.60 19.25
C SER A 88 7.40 -2.52 20.34
N GLY A 89 7.47 -1.24 19.97
CA GLY A 89 7.62 -0.12 20.89
C GLY A 89 8.99 -0.04 21.57
N LEU A 90 9.93 -0.95 21.25
CA LEU A 90 11.26 -0.94 21.86
C LEU A 90 12.04 0.29 21.46
N ILE A 91 12.61 0.96 22.45
CA ILE A 91 13.49 2.11 22.26
C ILE A 91 14.93 1.60 22.18
N GLY A 92 15.62 1.99 21.12
CA GLY A 92 17.04 1.70 20.95
C GLY A 92 17.89 2.49 21.94
N GLY A 93 18.77 1.77 22.65
CA GLY A 93 19.85 2.36 23.44
C GLY A 93 21.06 2.72 22.57
N GLU A 94 22.14 3.17 23.21
CA GLU A 94 23.39 3.58 22.54
C GLU A 94 24.03 2.46 21.69
N ASP A 95 23.77 1.20 22.04
CA ASP A 95 24.30 0.02 21.35
C ASP A 95 23.47 -0.41 20.12
N VAL A 96 22.35 0.28 19.82
CA VAL A 96 21.55 -0.08 18.65
C VAL A 96 22.30 0.28 17.37
N ASN A 97 22.71 -0.75 16.64
CA ASN A 97 23.29 -0.57 15.33
C ASN A 97 22.19 -0.26 14.28
N CYS A 98 22.09 1.00 13.88
CA CYS A 98 21.22 1.48 12.81
C CYS A 98 21.90 1.54 11.43
N HIS A 99 23.17 1.13 11.33
CA HIS A 99 23.90 1.00 10.07
C HIS A 99 24.14 -0.48 9.72
N LEU A 100 23.63 -0.89 8.57
CA LEU A 100 23.87 -2.20 7.94
C LEU A 100 25.05 -2.10 6.97
#